data_AF-A0A960SIA0-F1
#
_entry.id   AF-A0A960SIA0-F1
#
_cell.length_a   1.000
_cell.length_b   1.000
_cell.length_c   1.000
_cell.angle_alpha   90.00
_cell.angle_beta   90.00
_cell.angle_gamma   90.00
#
_symmetry.space_group_name_H-M   'P 1'
#
loop_
_entity.id
_entity.type
_entity.pdbx_description
1 polymer ?
#
loop_
_entity_poly.entity_id
_entity_poly.type
_entity_poly.pdbx_seq_one_letter_code
_entity_poly.pdbx_strand_id
1 'polypeptide(L)'
;RALLAVDRALLTDLTGEEPELLAWPLPYQAMAWMIANYREETFVGNPRVHFQHLASRIRGERADQRRWRAWACWYLTRQVKPALPGDAKQGIIEPAFEAIDKGLENHGISGEAAIWRSVLEKHS
;
A
#
# COMPACT_ATOMS: atom_id res chain seq x y z
N ARG A 1 -11.66 7.86 -9.06
CA ARG A 1 -12.38 6.88 -8.19
C ARG A 1 -11.70 5.50 -8.13
N ALA A 2 -10.88 5.11 -9.11
CA ALA A 2 -10.22 3.81 -9.12
C ALA A 2 -9.25 3.59 -7.95
N LEU A 3 -8.43 4.58 -7.55
CA LEU A 3 -7.47 4.39 -6.44
C LEU A 3 -8.19 4.12 -5.10
N LEU A 4 -9.31 4.81 -4.85
CA LEU A 4 -10.16 4.53 -3.70
C LEU A 4 -10.78 3.13 -3.72
N ALA A 5 -11.03 2.56 -4.91
CA ALA A 5 -11.52 1.18 -5.02
C ALA A 5 -10.40 0.18 -4.69
N VAL A 6 -9.17 0.44 -5.15
CA VAL A 6 -7.99 -0.39 -4.83
C VAL A 6 -7.62 -0.28 -3.35
N ASP A 7 -7.68 0.91 -2.76
CA ASP A 7 -7.50 1.12 -1.32
C ASP A 7 -8.52 0.30 -0.53
N ARG A 8 -9.80 0.34 -0.93
CA ARG A 8 -10.84 -0.45 -0.28
C ARG A 8 -10.56 -1.95 -0.40
N ALA A 9 -10.17 -2.42 -1.58
CA ALA A 9 -9.81 -3.83 -1.78
C ALA A 9 -8.65 -4.26 -0.86
N LEU A 10 -7.58 -3.46 -0.76
CA LEU A 10 -6.46 -3.72 0.14
C LEU A 10 -6.85 -3.67 1.62
N LEU A 11 -7.78 -2.79 1.99
CA LEU A 11 -8.23 -2.64 3.36
C LEU A 11 -9.44 -3.52 3.72
N THR A 12 -9.93 -4.32 2.78
CA THR A 12 -11.06 -5.24 3.00
C THR A 12 -10.64 -6.34 3.95
N ASP A 13 -11.62 -6.81 4.72
CA ASP A 13 -11.44 -7.88 5.69
C ASP A 13 -11.32 -9.24 5.01
N LEU A 14 -10.14 -9.50 4.43
CA LEU A 14 -9.82 -10.74 3.72
C LEU A 14 -8.98 -11.66 4.60
N THR A 15 -9.30 -12.94 4.62
CA THR A 15 -8.57 -13.96 5.36
C THR A 15 -7.42 -14.56 4.54
N GLY A 16 -7.47 -14.43 3.21
CA GLY A 16 -6.52 -15.03 2.27
C GLY A 16 -6.98 -16.36 1.69
N GLU A 17 -8.10 -16.90 2.15
CA GLU A 17 -8.68 -18.17 1.71
C GLU A 17 -9.82 -17.98 0.70
N GLU A 18 -10.17 -16.72 0.41
CA GLU A 18 -11.21 -16.39 -0.55
C GLU A 18 -10.86 -16.91 -1.96
N PRO A 19 -11.78 -17.58 -2.67
CA PRO A 19 -11.55 -18.08 -4.02
C PRO A 19 -11.08 -17.01 -5.00
N GLU A 20 -11.52 -15.77 -4.81
CA GLU A 20 -11.13 -14.62 -5.61
C GLU A 20 -9.63 -14.35 -5.50
N LEU A 21 -9.01 -14.56 -4.32
CA LEU A 21 -7.58 -14.34 -4.12
C LEU A 21 -6.71 -15.42 -4.77
N LEU A 22 -7.28 -16.60 -5.05
CA LEU A 22 -6.61 -17.63 -5.85
C LEU A 22 -6.50 -17.22 -7.32
N ALA A 23 -7.51 -16.50 -7.83
CA ALA A 23 -7.54 -16.00 -9.21
C ALA A 23 -6.87 -14.63 -9.37
N TRP A 24 -6.99 -13.77 -8.35
CA TRP A 24 -6.57 -12.38 -8.39
C TRP A 24 -5.84 -12.02 -7.08
N PRO A 25 -4.50 -11.92 -7.09
CA PRO A 25 -3.75 -11.58 -5.88
C PRO A 25 -4.09 -10.17 -5.39
N LEU A 26 -3.72 -9.87 -4.14
CA LEU A 26 -3.87 -8.54 -3.57
C LEU A 26 -3.33 -7.46 -4.53
N PRO A 27 -4.03 -6.33 -4.70
CA PRO A 27 -3.87 -5.48 -5.88
C PRO A 27 -2.69 -4.49 -5.76
N TYR A 28 -1.56 -4.90 -5.16
CA TYR A 28 -0.32 -4.13 -5.10
C TYR A 28 0.20 -3.76 -6.49
N GLN A 29 0.16 -4.70 -7.43
CA GLN A 29 0.59 -4.46 -8.81
C GLN A 29 -0.29 -3.41 -9.50
N ALA A 30 -1.61 -3.48 -9.29
CA ALA A 30 -2.54 -2.51 -9.85
C ALA A 30 -2.31 -1.12 -9.23
N MET A 31 -2.09 -1.06 -7.91
CA MET A 31 -1.75 0.19 -7.21
C MET A 31 -0.48 0.83 -7.79
N ALA A 32 0.61 0.05 -7.92
CA ALA A 32 1.86 0.54 -8.49
C ALA A 32 1.69 1.06 -9.92
N TRP A 33 0.96 0.32 -10.77
CA TRP A 33 0.67 0.75 -12.14
C TRP A 33 -0.12 2.07 -12.18
N MET A 34 -1.13 2.21 -11.31
CA MET A 34 -1.92 3.44 -11.24
C MET A 34 -1.09 4.63 -10.77
N ILE A 35 -0.21 4.44 -9.78
CA ILE A 35 0.71 5.49 -9.30
C ILE A 35 1.71 5.89 -10.39
N ALA A 36 2.20 4.93 -11.17
CA ALA A 36 3.13 5.20 -12.27
C ALA A 36 2.50 6.05 -13.38
N ASN A 37 1.23 5.74 -13.70
CA ASN A 37 0.59 6.17 -14.94
C ASN A 37 -0.52 7.22 -14.76
N TYR A 38 -0.81 7.69 -13.54
CA TYR A 38 -1.80 8.75 -13.38
C TYR A 38 -1.34 10.02 -14.08
N ARG A 39 -2.31 10.75 -14.65
CA ARG A 39 -2.10 12.10 -15.18
C ARG A 39 -2.35 13.10 -14.06
N GLU A 40 -1.46 14.07 -13.87
CA GLU A 40 -1.54 15.02 -12.75
C GLU A 40 -2.89 15.73 -12.71
N GLU A 41 -3.50 16.02 -13.86
CA GLU A 41 -4.81 16.69 -13.93
C GLU A 41 -5.97 15.81 -13.45
N THR A 42 -5.76 14.49 -13.38
CA THR A 42 -6.77 13.51 -12.95
C THR A 42 -6.55 12.99 -11.53
N PHE A 43 -5.39 13.27 -10.94
CA PHE A 43 -5.04 12.84 -9.61
C PHE A 43 -4.97 14.04 -8.67
N VAL A 44 -6.00 14.19 -7.85
CA VAL A 44 -6.27 15.40 -7.04
C VAL A 44 -5.38 15.50 -5.79
N GLY A 45 -4.23 14.83 -5.73
CA GLY A 45 -3.40 14.83 -4.53
C GLY A 45 -2.01 14.24 -4.68
N ASN A 46 -1.35 14.01 -3.55
CA ASN A 46 -0.04 13.36 -3.52
C ASN A 46 -0.21 11.95 -2.91
N PRO A 47 0.04 10.87 -3.66
CA PRO A 47 -0.17 9.51 -3.17
C PRO A 47 0.74 9.17 -1.98
N ARG A 48 1.95 9.75 -1.90
CA ARG A 48 2.86 9.53 -0.78
C ARG A 48 2.24 10.05 0.52
N VAL A 49 1.76 11.30 0.49
CA VAL A 49 1.10 11.95 1.62
C VAL A 49 -0.20 11.23 1.99
N HIS A 50 -0.99 10.82 0.99
CA HIS A 50 -2.20 10.03 1.20
C HIS A 50 -1.94 8.78 2.04
N PHE A 51 -0.96 7.96 1.65
CA PHE A 51 -0.66 6.72 2.38
C PHE A 51 -0.04 6.97 3.77
N GLN A 52 0.75 8.04 3.95
CA GLN A 52 1.22 8.45 5.29
C GLN A 52 0.05 8.74 6.24
N HIS A 53 -0.94 9.51 5.77
CA HIS A 53 -2.13 9.81 6.58
C HIS A 53 -3.02 8.59 6.79
N LEU A 54 -3.18 7.74 5.77
CA LEU A 54 -3.96 6.53 5.89
C LEU A 54 -3.39 5.61 6.98
N ALA A 55 -2.08 5.33 6.93
CA ALA A 55 -1.41 4.47 7.89
C ALA A 55 -1.51 4.98 9.34
N SER A 56 -1.40 6.30 9.53
CA SER A 56 -1.50 6.93 10.86
C SER A 56 -2.92 7.01 11.42
N ARG A 57 -3.96 6.96 10.58
CA ARG A 57 -5.37 7.10 10.98
C ARG A 57 -6.13 5.78 11.11
N ILE A 58 -5.57 4.65 10.65
CA ILE A 58 -6.23 3.34 10.77
C ILE A 58 -6.43 2.94 12.24
N ARG A 59 -7.67 2.54 12.57
CA ARG A 59 -8.11 2.06 13.89
C ARG A 59 -9.05 0.85 13.69
N GLY A 60 -9.43 0.19 14.79
CA GLY A 60 -10.40 -0.90 14.81
C GLY A 60 -9.82 -2.30 14.59
N GLU A 61 -10.69 -3.27 14.29
CA GLU A 61 -10.34 -4.68 14.09
C GLU A 61 -9.34 -4.86 12.94
N ARG A 62 -8.32 -5.72 13.05
CA ARG A 62 -7.25 -5.87 12.04
C ARG A 62 -6.52 -4.56 11.67
N ALA A 63 -6.48 -3.58 12.59
CA ALA A 63 -5.81 -2.31 12.35
C ALA A 63 -4.33 -2.46 11.94
N ASP A 64 -3.60 -3.41 12.52
CA ASP A 64 -2.19 -3.61 12.19
C ASP A 64 -2.01 -4.12 10.76
N GLN A 65 -2.81 -5.10 10.33
CA GLN A 65 -2.82 -5.56 8.94
C GLN A 65 -3.05 -4.40 7.99
N ARG A 66 -4.16 -3.67 8.18
CA ARG A 66 -4.50 -2.51 7.33
C ARG A 66 -3.42 -1.44 7.34
N ARG A 67 -2.81 -1.18 8.50
CA ARG A 67 -1.72 -0.20 8.65
C ARG A 67 -0.50 -0.62 7.84
N TRP A 68 -0.10 -1.89 7.93
CA TRP A 68 1.05 -2.39 7.18
C TRP A 68 0.80 -2.41 5.68
N ARG A 69 -0.43 -2.71 5.23
CA ARG A 69 -0.83 -2.55 3.81
C ARG A 69 -0.74 -1.10 3.33
N ALA A 70 -1.17 -0.14 4.15
CA ALA A 70 -1.02 1.28 3.84
C ALA A 70 0.45 1.69 3.74
N TRP A 71 1.31 1.20 4.64
CA TRP A 71 2.75 1.43 4.57
C TRP A 71 3.41 0.78 3.36
N ALA A 72 2.97 -0.42 2.96
CA ALA A 72 3.41 -1.10 1.75
C ALA A 72 3.10 -0.28 0.50
N CYS A 73 1.91 0.33 0.42
CA CYS A 73 1.53 1.24 -0.67
C CYS A 73 2.30 2.56 -0.65
N TRP A 74 2.59 3.10 0.54
CA TRP A 74 3.47 4.25 0.70
C TRP A 74 4.88 3.95 0.13
N TYR A 75 5.45 2.79 0.46
CA TYR A 75 6.77 2.40 -0.03
C TYR A 75 6.76 2.18 -1.55
N LEU A 76 5.72 1.52 -2.10
CA LEU A 76 5.52 1.43 -3.55
C LEU A 76 5.49 2.81 -4.20
N THR A 77 4.79 3.77 -3.59
CA THR A 77 4.74 5.14 -4.10
C THR A 77 6.14 5.79 -4.14
N ARG A 78 6.95 5.57 -3.10
CA ARG A 78 8.34 6.07 -3.05
C ARG A 78 9.20 5.51 -4.16
N GLN A 79 9.04 4.25 -4.50
CA GLN A 79 9.80 3.63 -5.59
C GLN A 79 9.31 4.09 -6.96
N VAL A 80 7.99 4.10 -7.17
CA VAL A 80 7.41 4.40 -8.48
C VAL A 80 7.47 5.89 -8.82
N LYS A 81 7.38 6.78 -7.83
CA LYS A 81 7.40 8.25 -7.99
C LYS A 81 8.27 8.90 -6.91
N PRO A 82 9.60 8.76 -6.95
CA PRO A 82 10.50 9.20 -5.89
C PRO A 82 10.51 10.72 -5.67
N ALA A 83 10.19 11.49 -6.71
CA ALA A 83 10.12 12.95 -6.67
C ALA A 83 8.97 13.51 -5.80
N LEU A 84 7.99 12.68 -5.44
CA LEU A 84 6.87 13.13 -4.64
C LEU A 84 7.31 13.47 -3.19
N PRO A 85 6.99 14.67 -2.70
CA PRO A 85 7.33 15.07 -1.34
C PRO A 85 6.49 14.27 -0.33
N GLY A 86 7.06 14.00 0.84
CA GLY A 86 6.29 13.50 1.99
C GLY A 86 5.67 14.64 2.78
N ASP A 87 4.85 14.32 3.77
CA ASP A 87 4.34 15.30 4.72
C ASP A 87 5.37 15.62 5.80
N ALA A 88 6.02 16.78 5.69
CA ALA A 88 7.00 17.26 6.66
C ALA A 88 6.40 17.84 7.94
N LYS A 89 5.09 18.13 7.98
CA LYS A 89 4.45 18.91 9.06
C LYS A 89 3.91 18.05 10.20
N GLN A 90 3.56 16.80 9.92
CA GLN A 90 2.83 15.94 10.86
C GLN A 90 3.73 15.02 11.70
N GLY A 91 5.06 15.08 11.54
CA GLY A 91 6.00 14.26 12.33
C GLY A 91 5.80 12.75 12.15
N ILE A 92 5.27 12.33 11.00
CA ILE A 92 4.99 10.92 10.72
C ILE A 92 6.32 10.19 10.52
N ILE A 93 6.58 9.20 11.37
CA ILE A 93 7.77 8.34 11.26
C ILE A 93 7.52 7.32 10.13
N GLU A 94 8.26 7.48 9.04
CA GLU A 94 8.24 6.56 7.90
C GLU A 94 9.00 5.27 8.26
N PRO A 95 8.39 4.08 8.17
CA PRO A 95 9.06 2.82 8.48
C PRO A 95 10.08 2.43 7.40
N ALA A 96 11.13 1.72 7.82
CA ALA A 96 12.09 1.11 6.91
C ALA A 96 11.45 -0.07 6.15
N PHE A 97 12.07 -0.48 5.05
CA PHE A 97 11.62 -1.60 4.22
C PHE A 97 11.40 -2.87 5.06
N GLU A 98 12.37 -3.23 5.89
CA GLU A 98 12.39 -4.44 6.71
C GLU A 98 11.26 -4.46 7.74
N ALA A 99 10.88 -3.27 8.25
CA ALA A 99 9.77 -3.15 9.19
C ALA A 99 8.42 -3.36 8.49
N ILE A 100 8.27 -2.86 7.27
CA ILE A 100 7.06 -3.07 6.46
C ILE A 100 6.95 -4.54 6.09
N ASP A 101 8.05 -5.12 5.58
CA ASP A 101 8.13 -6.50 5.15
C ASP A 101 7.71 -7.46 6.28
N LYS A 102 8.35 -7.31 7.46
CA LYS A 102 8.01 -8.08 8.65
C LYS A 102 6.59 -7.81 9.15
N GLY A 103 6.11 -6.57 9.01
CA GLY A 103 4.73 -6.20 9.34
C GLY A 103 3.70 -6.95 8.48
N LEU A 104 3.97 -7.08 7.18
CA LEU A 104 3.15 -7.87 6.26
C LEU A 104 3.25 -9.36 6.54
N GLU A 105 4.43 -9.88 6.90
CA GLU A 105 4.58 -11.30 7.26
C GLU A 105 3.82 -11.66 8.55
N ASN A 106 3.85 -10.78 9.55
CA ASN A 106 3.24 -11.04 10.86
C ASN A 106 1.73 -10.80 10.89
N HIS A 107 1.23 -9.84 10.11
CA HIS A 107 -0.17 -9.38 10.18
C HIS A 107 -0.94 -9.50 8.87
N GLY A 108 -0.25 -9.67 7.74
CA GLY A 108 -0.85 -9.89 6.44
C GLY A 108 -1.44 -11.28 6.28
N ILE A 109 -1.98 -11.55 5.11
CA ILE A 109 -2.39 -12.92 4.73
C ILE A 109 -1.18 -13.73 4.29
N SER A 110 -1.32 -15.06 4.27
CA SER A 110 -0.23 -15.95 3.84
C SER A 110 0.29 -15.57 2.44
N GLY A 111 1.61 -15.43 2.31
CA GLY A 111 2.27 -15.06 1.05
C GLY A 111 2.15 -13.58 0.65
N GLU A 112 1.46 -12.74 1.42
CA GLU A 112 1.25 -11.33 1.09
C GLU A 112 2.55 -10.53 0.92
N ALA A 113 3.49 -10.69 1.86
CA ALA A 113 4.79 -10.02 1.79
C ALA A 113 5.55 -10.41 0.51
N ALA A 114 5.48 -11.68 0.10
CA ALA A 114 6.11 -12.15 -1.13
C ALA A 114 5.49 -11.50 -2.38
N ILE A 115 4.16 -11.36 -2.42
CA ILE A 115 3.47 -10.63 -3.50
C ILE A 115 3.97 -9.19 -3.55
N TRP A 116 4.00 -8.49 -2.41
CA TRP A 116 4.46 -7.10 -2.36
C TRP A 116 5.92 -6.95 -2.83
N ARG A 117 6.84 -7.80 -2.36
CA ARG A 117 8.24 -7.84 -2.81
C ARG A 117 8.36 -8.05 -4.32
N SER A 118 7.59 -8.98 -4.89
CA SER A 118 7.60 -9.23 -6.35
C SER A 118 7.18 -8.02 -7.19
N VAL A 119 6.33 -7.14 -6.64
CA VAL A 119 5.94 -5.89 -7.31
C VAL A 119 7.06 -4.87 -7.21
N LEU A 120 7.74 -4.80 -6.06
CA LEU A 120 8.89 -3.90 -5.88
C LEU A 120 10.02 -4.23 -6.84
N GLU A 121 10.36 -5.50 -7.02
CA GLU A 121 11.41 -5.93 -7.96
C GLU A 121 11.17 -5.47 -9.41
N LYS A 122 9.91 -5.26 -9.81
CA LYS A 122 9.55 -4.74 -11.14
C LYS A 122 9.71 -3.22 -11.27
N HIS A 123 9.89 -2.53 -10.15
CA HIS A 123 9.94 -1.07 -10.03
C HIS A 123 11.24 -0.58 -9.35
N SER A 124 12.19 -1.48 -9.09
CA SER A 124 13.53 -1.21 -8.57
C SER A 124 14.50 -0.71 -9.65
#